data_AF-A0AAP7KE94-F1
#
_entry.id   AF-A0AAP7KE94-F1
#
_cell.length_a   1.000
_cell.length_b   1.000
_cell.length_c   1.000
_cell.angle_alpha   90.00
_cell.angle_beta   90.00
_cell.angle_gamma   90.00
#
_symmetry.space_group_name_H-M   'P 1'
#
loop_
_entity.id
_entity.type
_entity.pdbx_description
1 polymer ?
#
loop_
_entity_poly.entity_id
_entity_poly.type
_entity_poly.pdbx_seq_one_letter_code
_entity_poly.pdbx_strand_id
1 'polypeptide(L)'
;MQFQPAFEQMRAIVEADDCLLQSYKQDFYQYDLDHLTKTGTVGGRYVWVIRENGTHLASLSLHPKLTEFVECALDMKEALQVFEITLQKDGSATIKSISIEKARGLLRHQHYEFEGRHIKRGGRLIALVDIETLYNRGQYGGTVSFTFDEEPSADEKTHFNQIALCLFQQKAHSLFACMDSVSYATRSFA
;
A
#
# COMPACT_ATOMS: atom_id res chain seq x y z
N MET A 1 17.06 -6.31 1.66
CA MET A 1 15.89 -5.64 1.06
C MET A 1 16.33 -4.98 -0.26
N GLN A 2 15.60 -5.16 -1.36
CA GLN A 2 15.93 -4.55 -2.66
C GLN A 2 15.99 -3.02 -2.60
N PHE A 3 15.05 -2.41 -1.87
CA PHE A 3 14.91 -0.96 -1.76
C PHE A 3 15.61 -0.37 -0.53
N GLN A 4 16.68 -1.00 -0.03
CA GLN A 4 17.50 -0.42 1.04
C GLN A 4 17.99 0.98 0.68
N PRO A 5 18.50 1.25 -0.55
CA PRO A 5 18.94 2.60 -0.91
C PRO A 5 17.84 3.66 -0.79
N ALA A 6 16.60 3.33 -1.18
CA ALA A 6 15.44 4.20 -0.99
C ALA A 6 15.18 4.50 0.50
N PHE A 7 15.25 3.49 1.36
CA PHE A 7 15.07 3.67 2.80
C PHE A 7 16.17 4.57 3.41
N GLU A 8 17.42 4.40 2.97
CA GLU A 8 18.54 5.27 3.39
C GLU A 8 18.31 6.73 2.99
N GLN A 9 17.73 6.99 1.82
CA GLN A 9 17.34 8.34 1.38
C GLN A 9 16.21 8.91 2.24
N MET A 10 15.21 8.10 2.61
CA MET A 10 14.17 8.51 3.55
C MET A 10 14.76 8.80 4.94
N ARG A 11 15.72 7.98 5.40
CA ARG A 11 16.38 8.17 6.69
C ARG A 11 17.15 9.48 6.73
N ALA A 12 17.84 9.84 5.65
CA ALA A 12 18.53 11.13 5.55
C ALA A 12 17.57 12.33 5.72
N ILE A 13 16.31 12.20 5.29
CA ILE A 13 15.27 13.22 5.53
C ILE A 13 14.83 13.21 7.00
N VAL A 14 14.61 12.03 7.58
CA VAL A 14 14.20 11.91 8.99
C VAL A 14 15.25 12.45 9.96
N GLU A 15 16.53 12.26 9.63
CA GLU A 15 17.67 12.66 10.46
C GLU A 15 18.12 14.10 10.20
N ALA A 16 17.49 14.83 9.26
CA ALA A 16 17.78 16.24 9.02
C ALA A 16 17.24 17.14 10.14
N ASP A 17 17.94 18.24 10.40
CA ASP A 17 17.59 19.18 11.49
C ASP A 17 16.22 19.84 11.31
N ASP A 18 15.74 19.94 10.08
CA ASP A 18 14.44 20.53 9.72
C ASP A 18 13.30 19.49 9.60
N CYS A 19 13.56 18.23 9.96
CA CYS A 19 12.55 17.19 10.01
C CYS A 19 11.55 17.45 11.13
N LEU A 20 10.25 17.28 10.83
CA LEU A 20 9.21 17.43 11.84
C LEU A 20 9.18 16.31 12.88
N LEU A 21 9.72 15.12 12.58
CA LEU A 21 9.56 13.93 13.44
C LEU A 21 10.33 14.07 14.77
N GLN A 22 9.61 14.27 15.87
CA GLN A 22 10.20 14.41 17.20
C GLN A 22 10.01 13.16 18.06
N SER A 23 8.83 12.53 17.99
CA SER A 23 8.45 11.36 18.78
C SER A 23 7.99 10.21 17.88
N TYR A 24 7.70 9.04 18.47
CA TYR A 24 7.29 7.82 17.75
C TYR A 24 8.19 7.45 16.56
N LYS A 25 9.51 7.61 16.71
CA LYS A 25 10.50 7.25 15.68
C LYS A 25 10.41 5.78 15.23
N GLN A 26 9.82 4.92 16.06
CA GLN A 26 9.49 3.54 15.71
C GLN A 26 8.63 3.44 14.44
N ASP A 27 7.75 4.41 14.18
CA ASP A 27 6.91 4.43 12.98
C ASP A 27 7.78 4.41 11.72
N PHE A 28 8.85 5.21 11.71
CA PHE A 28 9.78 5.23 10.60
C PHE A 28 10.73 4.00 10.61
N TYR A 29 11.42 3.75 11.73
CA TYR A 29 12.50 2.76 11.75
C TYR A 29 12.02 1.31 11.73
N GLN A 30 10.76 1.05 12.13
CA GLN A 30 10.17 -0.28 12.13
C GLN A 30 9.04 -0.40 11.10
N TYR A 31 7.99 0.42 11.21
CA TYR A 31 6.76 0.20 10.44
C TYR A 31 6.90 0.61 8.97
N ASP A 32 7.49 1.77 8.68
CA ASP A 32 7.75 2.19 7.30
C ASP A 32 8.78 1.27 6.63
N LEU A 33 9.83 0.84 7.36
CA LEU A 33 10.80 -0.13 6.87
C LEU A 33 10.15 -1.48 6.53
N ASP A 34 9.32 -2.01 7.44
CA ASP A 34 8.60 -3.27 7.22
C ASP A 34 7.62 -3.15 6.05
N HIS A 35 6.93 -2.01 5.93
CA HIS A 35 6.02 -1.74 4.84
C HIS A 35 6.77 -1.72 3.52
N LEU A 36 7.88 -0.97 3.41
CA LEU A 36 8.69 -0.91 2.20
C LEU A 36 9.30 -2.27 1.84
N THR A 37 9.73 -3.04 2.84
CA THR A 37 10.27 -4.40 2.64
C THR A 37 9.22 -5.33 2.01
N LYS A 38 7.96 -5.24 2.47
CA LYS A 38 6.89 -6.15 2.04
C LYS A 38 6.19 -5.70 0.77
N THR A 39 6.18 -4.40 0.47
CA THR A 39 5.36 -3.83 -0.61
C THR A 39 6.17 -3.23 -1.75
N GLY A 40 7.47 -3.02 -1.56
CA GLY A 40 8.37 -2.42 -2.54
C GLY A 40 8.34 -3.14 -3.88
N THR A 41 8.08 -2.40 -4.95
CA THR A 41 8.06 -2.89 -6.34
C THR A 41 8.70 -1.84 -7.25
N VAL A 42 9.25 -2.25 -8.40
CA VAL A 42 9.90 -1.31 -9.31
C VAL A 42 8.83 -0.40 -9.92
N GLY A 43 9.02 0.92 -9.83
CA GLY A 43 8.01 1.90 -10.23
C GLY A 43 6.86 2.05 -9.22
N GLY A 44 6.90 1.34 -8.09
CA GLY A 44 5.97 1.51 -6.99
C GLY A 44 5.95 2.95 -6.49
N ARG A 45 4.76 3.52 -6.35
CA ARG A 45 4.54 4.90 -5.90
C ARG A 45 3.94 4.92 -4.51
N TYR A 46 4.40 5.83 -3.68
CA TYR A 46 3.95 5.98 -2.31
C TYR A 46 3.73 7.45 -1.99
N VAL A 47 2.82 7.69 -1.05
CA VAL A 47 2.76 8.94 -0.30
C VAL A 47 3.32 8.68 1.08
N TRP A 48 4.16 9.60 1.55
CA TRP A 48 4.76 9.53 2.87
C TRP A 48 4.49 10.85 3.60
N VAL A 49 3.85 10.75 4.76
CA VAL A 49 3.53 11.90 5.61
C VAL A 49 4.36 11.80 6.88
N ILE A 50 5.10 12.86 7.18
CA ILE A 50 5.82 13.04 8.43
C ILE A 50 5.10 14.10 9.24
N ARG A 51 4.86 13.77 10.51
CA ARG A 51 4.29 14.65 11.53
C ARG A 51 5.19 14.63 12.76
N GLU A 52 4.89 15.49 13.72
CA GLU A 52 5.68 15.57 14.96
C GLU A 52 5.70 14.24 15.73
N ASN A 53 4.58 13.51 15.68
CA ASN A 53 4.32 12.31 16.46
C ASN A 53 4.13 11.06 15.59
N GLY A 54 4.98 10.86 14.58
CA GLY A 54 5.00 9.64 13.77
C GLY A 54 5.11 9.86 12.28
N THR A 55 5.02 8.75 11.53
CA THR A 55 5.04 8.75 10.07
C THR A 55 3.96 7.83 9.50
N HIS A 56 3.54 8.12 8.27
CA HIS A 56 2.55 7.32 7.55
C HIS A 56 3.00 7.11 6.10
N LEU A 57 3.36 5.88 5.75
CA LEU A 57 3.70 5.46 4.40
C LEU A 57 2.56 4.61 3.80
N ALA A 58 2.05 4.99 2.62
CA ALA A 58 1.02 4.25 1.92
C ALA A 58 1.32 4.08 0.42
N SER A 59 1.10 2.86 -0.09
CA SER A 59 1.12 2.55 -1.52
C SER A 59 -0.01 3.26 -2.27
N LEU A 60 0.34 3.97 -3.34
CA LEU A 60 -0.62 4.67 -4.20
C LEU A 60 -1.16 3.77 -5.31
N SER A 61 -2.32 4.14 -5.84
CA SER A 61 -2.94 3.55 -7.03
C SER A 61 -3.38 2.08 -6.94
N LEU A 62 -3.34 1.44 -5.77
CA LEU A 62 -3.68 0.02 -5.62
C LEU A 62 -5.13 -0.21 -5.18
N HIS A 63 -5.51 0.33 -4.03
CA HIS A 63 -6.85 0.20 -3.48
C HIS A 63 -7.11 1.37 -2.49
N PRO A 64 -8.30 2.01 -2.49
CA PRO A 64 -8.58 3.19 -1.64
C PRO A 64 -8.31 2.96 -0.15
N LYS A 65 -8.64 1.77 0.36
CA LYS A 65 -8.42 1.39 1.77
C LYS A 65 -6.95 1.45 2.22
N LEU A 66 -5.99 1.32 1.29
CA LEU A 66 -4.57 1.43 1.62
C LEU A 66 -4.16 2.87 1.93
N THR A 67 -4.95 3.86 1.52
CA THR A 67 -4.62 5.28 1.69
C THR A 67 -5.51 6.00 2.69
N GLU A 68 -6.57 5.36 3.22
CA GLU A 68 -7.52 5.94 4.19
C GLU A 68 -6.81 6.55 5.42
N PHE A 69 -5.80 5.88 5.98
CA PHE A 69 -5.08 6.42 7.14
C PHE A 69 -4.22 7.65 6.80
N VAL A 70 -3.71 7.73 5.57
CA VAL A 70 -3.02 8.93 5.09
C VAL A 70 -4.01 10.06 4.85
N GLU A 71 -5.20 9.77 4.31
CA GLU A 71 -6.26 10.79 4.19
C GLU A 71 -6.58 11.40 5.56
N CYS A 72 -6.75 10.56 6.59
CA CYS A 72 -6.94 11.02 7.96
C CYS A 72 -5.78 11.91 8.45
N ALA A 73 -4.53 11.52 8.20
CA ALA A 73 -3.36 12.32 8.58
C ALA A 73 -3.32 13.68 7.86
N LEU A 74 -3.71 13.74 6.59
CA LEU A 74 -3.77 14.99 5.82
C LEU A 74 -4.88 15.95 6.28
N ASP A 75 -5.89 15.43 6.98
CA ASP A 75 -6.99 16.22 7.55
C ASP A 75 -6.68 16.74 8.97
N MET A 76 -5.56 16.32 9.57
CA MET A 76 -5.11 16.82 10.85
C MET A 76 -4.68 18.29 10.75
N LYS A 77 -5.04 19.09 11.75
CA LYS A 77 -4.71 20.52 11.83
C LYS A 77 -3.33 20.75 12.48
N GLU A 78 -2.33 20.01 12.02
CA GLU A 78 -0.96 20.08 12.52
C GLU A 78 0.03 20.35 11.39
N ALA A 79 1.29 20.60 11.73
CA ALA A 79 2.35 20.75 10.73
C ALA A 79 2.65 19.38 10.09
N LEU A 80 2.69 19.34 8.76
CA LEU A 80 2.94 18.12 7.98
C LEU A 80 4.05 18.36 6.96
N GLN A 81 4.94 17.40 6.84
CA GLN A 81 5.86 17.27 5.71
C GLN A 81 5.37 16.10 4.85
N VAL A 82 5.07 16.37 3.58
CA VAL A 82 4.45 15.37 2.69
C VAL A 82 5.36 15.13 1.50
N PHE A 83 5.58 13.85 1.19
CA PHE A 83 6.46 13.41 0.12
C PHE A 83 5.76 12.44 -0.82
N GLU A 84 6.06 12.58 -2.10
CA GLU A 84 5.81 11.57 -3.13
C GLU A 84 7.08 10.77 -3.32
N ILE A 85 6.98 9.45 -3.20
CA ILE A 85 8.10 8.52 -3.38
C ILE A 85 7.83 7.64 -4.59
N THR A 86 8.83 7.48 -5.46
CA THR A 86 8.79 6.52 -6.57
C THR A 86 10.03 5.65 -6.56
N LEU A 87 9.85 4.35 -6.38
CA LEU A 87 10.94 3.38 -6.33
C LEU A 87 11.52 3.10 -7.72
N GLN A 88 12.84 3.08 -7.80
CA GLN A 88 13.60 2.93 -9.02
C GLN A 88 14.16 1.51 -9.17
N LYS A 89 14.53 1.15 -10.40
CA LYS A 89 15.04 -0.19 -10.73
C LYS A 89 16.36 -0.51 -10.02
N ASP A 90 17.18 0.49 -9.72
CA ASP A 90 18.44 0.36 -9.00
C ASP A 90 18.27 0.26 -7.46
N GLY A 91 17.03 0.24 -6.97
CA GLY A 91 16.71 0.18 -5.54
C GLY A 91 16.67 1.55 -4.84
N SER A 92 17.03 2.63 -5.55
CA SER A 92 16.87 4.00 -5.05
C SER A 92 15.43 4.49 -5.15
N ALA A 93 15.15 5.69 -4.64
CA ALA A 93 13.88 6.36 -4.83
C ALA A 93 14.05 7.79 -5.35
N THR A 94 13.06 8.23 -6.10
CA THR A 94 12.80 9.65 -6.28
C THR A 94 11.87 10.10 -5.18
N ILE A 95 12.35 10.97 -4.28
CA ILE A 95 11.56 11.54 -3.18
C ILE A 95 11.35 13.03 -3.47
N LYS A 96 10.09 13.46 -3.57
CA LYS A 96 9.74 14.86 -3.85
C LYS A 96 8.82 15.38 -2.77
N SER A 97 9.16 16.53 -2.17
CA SER A 97 8.21 17.26 -1.33
C SER A 97 7.02 17.72 -2.18
N ILE A 98 5.82 17.55 -1.65
CA ILE A 98 4.56 17.90 -2.33
C ILE A 98 3.62 18.65 -1.38
N SER A 99 2.69 19.41 -1.95
CA SER A 99 1.61 20.04 -1.17
C SER A 99 0.58 18.99 -0.71
N ILE A 100 -0.13 19.31 0.37
CA ILE A 100 -1.27 18.52 0.85
C ILE A 100 -2.33 18.36 -0.25
N GLU A 101 -2.59 19.41 -1.03
CA GLU A 101 -3.54 19.36 -2.15
C GLU A 101 -3.10 18.36 -3.23
N LYS A 102 -1.80 18.37 -3.60
CA LYS A 102 -1.26 17.39 -4.54
C LYS A 102 -1.34 15.98 -3.97
N ALA A 103 -1.05 15.79 -2.68
CA ALA A 103 -1.18 14.50 -2.02
C ALA A 103 -2.62 13.97 -2.10
N ARG A 104 -3.62 14.78 -1.73
CA ARG A 104 -5.05 14.44 -1.89
C ARG A 104 -5.42 14.11 -3.33
N GLY A 105 -4.85 14.83 -4.29
CA GLY A 105 -4.98 14.51 -5.71
C GLY A 105 -4.49 13.10 -6.03
N LEU A 106 -3.30 12.73 -5.55
CA LEU A 106 -2.72 11.39 -5.77
C LEU A 106 -3.56 10.25 -5.17
N LEU A 107 -4.14 10.44 -3.98
CA LEU A 107 -4.93 9.40 -3.30
C LEU A 107 -6.21 9.02 -4.07
N ARG A 108 -6.76 9.95 -4.86
CA ARG A 108 -7.95 9.72 -5.68
C ARG A 108 -7.68 8.88 -6.92
N HIS A 109 -6.43 8.75 -7.35
CA HIS A 109 -6.09 8.00 -8.56
C HIS A 109 -5.86 6.54 -8.21
N GLN A 110 -6.68 5.65 -8.78
CA GLN A 110 -6.58 4.20 -8.63
C GLN A 110 -6.29 3.58 -9.99
N HIS A 111 -5.34 2.62 -10.05
CA HIS A 111 -5.06 1.88 -11.28
C HIS A 111 -6.04 0.72 -11.49
N TYR A 112 -6.63 0.23 -10.39
CA TYR A 112 -7.54 -0.91 -10.40
C TYR A 112 -8.97 -0.47 -10.11
N GLU A 113 -9.89 -1.05 -10.87
CA GLU A 113 -11.34 -0.91 -10.70
C GLU A 113 -11.88 -2.24 -10.16
N PHE A 114 -12.73 -2.18 -9.13
CA PHE A 114 -13.25 -3.34 -8.42
C PHE A 114 -14.77 -3.43 -8.62
N GLU A 115 -15.23 -4.46 -9.34
CA GLU A 115 -16.65 -4.69 -9.65
C GLU A 115 -17.08 -6.12 -9.30
N GLY A 116 -17.59 -6.29 -8.08
CA GLY A 116 -17.93 -7.61 -7.54
C GLY A 116 -16.68 -8.49 -7.45
N ARG A 117 -16.64 -9.56 -8.24
CA ARG A 117 -15.47 -10.45 -8.34
C ARG A 117 -14.43 -10.02 -9.37
N HIS A 118 -14.69 -8.97 -10.15
CA HIS A 118 -13.85 -8.56 -11.27
C HIS A 118 -12.90 -7.44 -10.84
N ILE A 119 -11.62 -7.61 -11.16
CA ILE A 119 -10.59 -6.59 -11.02
C ILE A 119 -10.16 -6.18 -12.42
N LYS A 120 -10.37 -4.91 -12.76
CA LYS A 120 -10.05 -4.34 -14.06
C LYS A 120 -8.93 -3.31 -13.94
N ARG A 121 -8.18 -3.13 -15.02
CA ARG A 121 -7.16 -2.06 -15.16
C ARG A 121 -7.33 -1.41 -16.53
N GLY A 122 -7.69 -0.13 -16.54
CA GLY A 122 -8.00 0.60 -17.78
C GLY A 122 -9.12 -0.05 -18.60
N GLY A 123 -10.18 -0.51 -17.92
CA GLY A 123 -11.31 -1.21 -18.55
C GLY A 123 -11.09 -2.67 -18.95
N ARG A 124 -9.84 -3.17 -19.00
CA ARG A 124 -9.54 -4.59 -19.27
C ARG A 124 -9.66 -5.41 -17.99
N LEU A 125 -10.37 -6.54 -18.06
CA LEU A 125 -10.37 -7.54 -16.98
C LEU A 125 -8.98 -8.15 -16.84
N ILE A 126 -8.38 -8.06 -15.65
CA ILE A 126 -7.04 -8.61 -15.38
C ILE A 126 -7.08 -9.78 -14.42
N ALA A 127 -8.03 -9.78 -13.48
CA ALA A 127 -8.14 -10.83 -12.49
C ALA A 127 -9.58 -10.99 -11.99
N LEU A 128 -9.90 -12.21 -11.56
CA LEU A 128 -11.06 -12.53 -10.76
C LEU A 128 -10.60 -12.78 -9.32
N VAL A 129 -11.41 -12.36 -8.35
CA VAL A 129 -11.16 -12.59 -6.93
C VAL A 129 -12.26 -13.44 -6.31
N ASP A 130 -11.85 -14.48 -5.58
CA ASP A 130 -12.70 -15.31 -4.75
C ASP A 130 -12.22 -15.21 -3.30
N ILE A 131 -13.14 -14.95 -2.37
CA ILE A 131 -12.83 -14.69 -0.96
C ILE A 131 -13.64 -15.66 -0.11
N GLU A 132 -12.93 -16.50 0.64
CA GLU A 132 -13.52 -17.41 1.62
C GLU A 132 -13.23 -16.88 3.02
N THR A 133 -14.30 -16.67 3.80
CA THR A 133 -14.20 -16.21 5.19
C THR A 133 -14.56 -17.35 6.14
N LEU A 134 -13.73 -17.59 7.14
CA LEU A 134 -13.96 -18.54 8.22
C LEU A 134 -13.99 -17.80 9.55
N TYR A 135 -15.10 -17.87 10.28
CA TYR A 135 -15.16 -17.35 11.64
C TYR A 135 -14.85 -18.47 12.63
N ASN A 136 -13.77 -18.33 13.39
CA ASN A 136 -13.37 -19.32 14.38
C ASN A 136 -12.86 -18.63 15.66
N ARG A 137 -13.36 -19.07 16.83
CA ARG A 137 -12.94 -18.60 18.17
C ARG A 137 -12.84 -17.07 18.33
N GLY A 138 -13.79 -16.31 17.76
CA GLY A 138 -13.81 -14.85 17.91
C GLY A 138 -12.98 -14.09 16.86
N GLN A 139 -12.37 -14.79 15.90
CA GLN A 139 -11.53 -14.20 14.88
C GLN A 139 -12.01 -14.61 13.48
N TYR A 140 -11.99 -13.64 12.55
CA TYR A 140 -12.19 -13.91 11.13
C TYR A 140 -10.85 -14.29 10.50
N GLY A 141 -10.74 -15.56 10.10
CA GLY A 141 -9.73 -16.14 9.22
C GLY A 141 -10.26 -16.30 7.80
N GLY A 142 -9.42 -16.72 6.87
CA GLY A 142 -9.86 -16.99 5.50
C GLY A 142 -8.79 -16.84 4.43
N THR A 143 -9.19 -17.11 3.19
CA THR A 143 -8.30 -17.14 2.03
C THR A 143 -8.79 -16.20 0.95
N VAL A 144 -7.85 -15.62 0.21
CA VAL A 144 -8.13 -14.84 -1.01
C VAL A 144 -7.46 -15.53 -2.18
N SER A 145 -8.24 -15.85 -3.21
CA SER A 145 -7.73 -16.50 -4.41
C SER A 145 -7.93 -15.56 -5.59
N PHE A 146 -6.85 -15.28 -6.31
CA PHE A 146 -6.90 -14.54 -7.55
C PHE A 146 -6.69 -15.47 -8.74
N THR A 147 -7.58 -15.38 -9.72
CA THR A 147 -7.37 -16.00 -11.03
C THR A 147 -7.02 -14.90 -12.01
N PHE A 148 -5.91 -15.03 -12.74
CA PHE A 148 -5.46 -14.09 -13.77
C PHE A 148 -5.61 -14.69 -15.16
N ASP A 149 -5.77 -13.83 -16.18
CA ASP A 149 -5.77 -14.22 -17.59
C ASP A 149 -4.38 -14.70 -18.04
N GLU A 150 -3.36 -13.99 -17.59
CA GLU A 150 -1.94 -14.23 -17.86
C GLU A 150 -1.18 -14.35 -16.54
N GLU A 151 -0.06 -15.08 -16.50
CA GLU A 151 0.70 -15.23 -15.25
C GLU A 151 1.19 -13.86 -14.73
N PRO A 152 0.81 -13.45 -13.51
CA PRO A 152 1.19 -12.14 -13.00
C PRO A 152 2.68 -12.10 -12.66
N SER A 153 3.29 -10.95 -12.94
CA SER A 153 4.66 -10.67 -12.54
C SER A 153 4.83 -10.71 -11.01
N ALA A 154 6.07 -10.84 -10.52
CA ALA A 154 6.35 -10.78 -9.08
C ALA A 154 5.88 -9.47 -8.44
N ASP A 155 6.04 -8.34 -9.15
CA ASP A 155 5.58 -7.03 -8.70
C ASP A 155 4.04 -6.96 -8.64
N GLU A 156 3.35 -7.51 -9.64
CA GLU A 156 1.89 -7.62 -9.60
C GLU A 156 1.41 -8.51 -8.46
N LYS A 157 2.07 -9.65 -8.18
CA LYS A 157 1.76 -10.47 -7.00
C LYS A 157 1.92 -9.66 -5.70
N THR A 158 2.97 -8.83 -5.59
CA THR A 158 3.16 -7.95 -4.43
C THR A 158 2.05 -6.88 -4.30
N HIS A 159 1.58 -6.31 -5.41
CA HIS A 159 0.42 -5.40 -5.39
C HIS A 159 -0.85 -6.12 -4.97
N PHE A 160 -1.10 -7.31 -5.52
CA PHE A 160 -2.30 -8.09 -5.24
C PHE A 160 -2.31 -8.65 -3.82
N ASN A 161 -1.17 -8.94 -3.21
CA ASN A 161 -1.09 -9.26 -1.78
C ASN A 161 -1.62 -8.11 -0.89
N GLN A 162 -1.34 -6.85 -1.26
CA GLN A 162 -1.84 -5.68 -0.54
C GLN A 162 -3.35 -5.49 -0.75
N ILE A 163 -3.80 -5.66 -1.99
CA ILE A 163 -5.22 -5.61 -2.36
C ILE A 163 -6.01 -6.71 -1.65
N ALA A 164 -5.45 -7.92 -1.55
CA ALA A 164 -6.09 -9.08 -0.93
C ALA A 164 -6.55 -8.80 0.49
N LEU A 165 -5.67 -8.24 1.32
CA LEU A 165 -6.00 -7.90 2.70
C LEU A 165 -7.13 -6.88 2.77
N CYS A 166 -7.13 -5.88 1.88
CA CYS A 166 -8.17 -4.86 1.83
C CYS A 166 -9.54 -5.47 1.52
N LEU A 167 -9.60 -6.27 0.45
CA LEU A 167 -10.82 -6.94 -0.01
C LEU A 167 -11.32 -7.95 1.04
N PHE A 168 -10.41 -8.70 1.66
CA PHE A 168 -10.74 -9.65 2.72
C PHE A 168 -11.39 -8.97 3.93
N GLN A 169 -10.77 -7.90 4.44
CA GLN A 169 -11.32 -7.15 5.57
C GLN A 169 -12.67 -6.48 5.24
N GLN A 170 -12.86 -6.03 4.00
CA GLN A 170 -14.17 -5.52 3.55
C GLN A 170 -15.22 -6.63 3.54
N LYS A 171 -14.89 -7.81 3.00
CA LYS A 171 -15.79 -8.97 2.96
C LYS A 171 -16.14 -9.49 4.35
N ALA A 172 -15.17 -9.51 5.27
CA ALA A 172 -15.34 -9.94 6.65
C ALA A 172 -15.99 -8.88 7.55
N HIS A 173 -16.18 -7.64 7.06
CA HIS A 173 -16.66 -6.49 7.84
C HIS A 173 -15.87 -6.26 9.15
N SER A 174 -14.56 -6.51 9.13
CA SER A 174 -13.69 -6.38 10.30
C SER A 174 -12.29 -5.92 9.92
N LEU A 175 -11.79 -4.91 10.64
CA LEU A 175 -10.40 -4.46 10.54
C LEU A 175 -9.41 -5.43 11.19
N PHE A 176 -9.91 -6.30 12.08
CA PHE A 176 -9.13 -7.30 12.80
C PHE A 176 -9.16 -8.67 12.11
N ALA A 177 -9.74 -8.76 10.92
CA ALA A 177 -9.73 -9.98 10.13
C ALA A 177 -8.29 -10.30 9.70
N CYS A 178 -7.84 -11.51 9.98
CA CYS A 178 -6.52 -11.99 9.61
C CYS A 178 -6.67 -12.92 8.41
N MET A 179 -6.05 -12.56 7.30
CA MET A 179 -6.02 -13.41 6.12
C MET A 179 -4.98 -14.52 6.32
N ASP A 180 -5.37 -15.78 6.13
CA ASP A 180 -4.52 -16.94 6.33
C ASP A 180 -3.58 -17.17 5.15
N SER A 181 -4.07 -17.00 3.93
CA SER A 181 -3.26 -17.14 2.71
C SER A 181 -3.84 -16.41 1.50
N VAL A 182 -2.95 -16.10 0.55
CA VAL A 182 -3.29 -15.62 -0.80
C VAL A 182 -2.82 -16.67 -1.80
N SER A 183 -3.69 -17.03 -2.74
CA SER A 183 -3.36 -17.96 -3.82
C SER A 183 -3.52 -17.30 -5.19
N TYR A 184 -2.74 -17.80 -6.15
CA TYR A 184 -2.67 -17.27 -7.51
C TYR A 184 -2.87 -18.42 -8.50
N ALA A 185 -3.83 -18.28 -9.41
CA ALA A 185 -4.08 -19.20 -10.50
C ALA A 185 -4.08 -18.44 -11.84
N THR A 186 -3.74 -19.13 -12.92
CA THR A 186 -3.83 -18.58 -14.27
C THR A 186 -4.84 -19.39 -15.07
N ARG A 187 -5.86 -18.72 -15.61
CA ARG A 187 -6.89 -19.31 -16.47
C ARG A 187 -7.39 -18.25 -17.43
N SER A 188 -7.33 -18.55 -18.72
CA SER A 188 -7.83 -17.64 -19.74
C SER A 188 -9.32 -17.33 -19.52
N PHE A 189 -9.68 -16.06 -19.61
CA PHE A 189 -11.07 -15.59 -19.48
C PHE A 189 -11.87 -15.67 -20.79
N ALA A 190 -11.30 -16.31 -21.82
CA ALA A 190 -11.92 -16.53 -23.13
C ALA A 190 -13.21 -17.36 -23.05
#